data_AF-U5BSZ5-F1
#
_entry.id   AF-U5BSZ5-F1
#
_cell.length_a   1.000
_cell.length_b   1.000
_cell.length_c   1.000
_cell.angle_alpha   90.00
_cell.angle_beta   90.00
_cell.angle_gamma   90.00
#
_symmetry.space_group_name_H-M   'P 1'
#
loop_
_entity.id
_entity.type
_entity.pdbx_description
1 polymer ?
#
loop_
_entity_poly.entity_id
_entity_poly.type
_entity_poly.pdbx_seq_one_letter_code
_entity_poly.pdbx_strand_id
1 'polypeptide(L)' 'MIKEFVSNIPLIDEPMLIIEAGILSHELHLINEGVGLIDAVIIHAVRKNQLQLWTLDKKSER' A
#
# COMPACT_ATOMS: atom_id res chain seq x y z
N MET A 1 13.93 14.51 11.51
CA MET A 1 15.01 13.69 10.89
C MET A 1 14.42 12.33 10.53
N ILE A 2 14.78 11.65 9.43
CA ILE A 2 14.05 10.44 8.95
C ILE A 2 13.88 9.32 10.00
N LYS A 3 14.79 9.23 10.98
CA LYS A 3 14.71 8.30 12.11
C LYS A 3 13.49 8.51 13.01
N GLU A 4 13.06 9.77 13.20
CA GLU A 4 11.86 10.11 13.96
C GLU A 4 10.58 9.72 13.21
N PHE A 5 10.62 9.69 11.87
CA PHE A 5 9.50 9.19 11.08
C PHE A 5 9.40 7.68 11.19
N VAL A 6 10.52 6.97 11.11
CA VAL A 6 10.55 5.50 11.24
C VAL A 6 9.93 5.02 12.55
N SER A 7 10.16 5.71 13.67
CA SER A 7 9.54 5.34 14.95
C SER A 7 8.01 5.47 14.97
N ASN A 8 7.42 6.19 14.01
CA ASN A 8 5.97 6.35 13.87
C ASN A 8 5.37 5.45 12.77
N ILE A 9 6.16 4.65 12.07
CA ILE A 9 5.65 3.75 11.03
C ILE A 9 5.07 2.50 11.69
N PRO A 10 3.79 2.19 11.51
CA PRO A 10 3.20 0.96 12.02
C PRO A 10 3.82 -0.26 11.32
N LEU A 11 4.18 -1.27 12.10
CA LEU A 11 4.57 -2.58 11.57
C LEU A 11 3.31 -3.42 11.40
N ILE A 12 3.00 -3.78 10.16
CA ILE A 12 1.85 -4.62 9.82
C ILE A 12 2.37 -6.01 9.48
N ASP A 13 2.05 -6.98 10.33
CA ASP A 13 2.35 -8.40 10.11
C ASP A 13 1.03 -9.16 9.91
N GLU A 14 0.59 -9.21 8.66
CA GLU A 14 -0.66 -9.84 8.25
C GLU A 14 -0.39 -10.83 7.12
N PRO A 15 -0.42 -12.16 7.39
CA PRO A 15 -0.05 -13.18 6.40
C PRO A 15 -0.87 -13.14 5.10
N MET A 16 -2.14 -12.73 5.19
CA MET A 16 -3.05 -12.69 4.05
C MET A 16 -2.94 -11.41 3.22
N LEU A 17 -2.19 -10.41 3.67
CA LEU A 17 -2.16 -9.08 3.07
C LEU A 17 -1.75 -9.10 1.59
N ILE A 18 -0.77 -9.94 1.23
CA ILE A 18 -0.30 -10.09 -0.15
C ILE A 18 -1.38 -10.73 -1.03
N ILE A 19 -2.09 -11.74 -0.51
CA ILE A 19 -3.16 -12.43 -1.23
C ILE A 19 -4.35 -11.50 -1.44
N GLU A 20 -4.79 -10.80 -0.39
CA GLU A 20 -5.88 -9.83 -0.45
C GLU A 20 -5.56 -8.68 -1.42
N ALA A 21 -4.32 -8.18 -1.41
CA ALA A 21 -3.88 -7.17 -2.37
C ALA A 21 -3.85 -7.69 -3.81
N GLY A 22 -3.51 -8.97 -4.02
CA GLY A 22 -3.58 -9.61 -5.33
C GLY A 22 -5.02 -9.69 -5.85
N ILE A 23 -5.99 -10.03 -4.98
CA ILE A 23 -7.41 -10.02 -5.31
C ILE A 23 -7.86 -8.60 -5.68
N LEU A 24 -7.55 -7.61 -4.83
CA LEU A 24 -7.84 -6.20 -5.09
C LEU A 24 -7.25 -5.71 -6.42
N SER A 25 -5.99 -6.08 -6.69
CA SER A 25 -5.29 -5.74 -7.92
C SER A 25 -5.95 -6.31 -9.17
N HIS A 26 -6.51 -7.52 -9.05
CA HIS A 26 -7.26 -8.14 -10.13
C HIS A 26 -8.61 -7.44 -10.36
N GLU A 27 -9.37 -7.23 -9.29
CA GLU A 27 -10.70 -6.60 -9.33
C GLU A 27 -10.68 -5.18 -9.88
N LEU A 28 -9.64 -4.40 -9.53
CA LEU A 28 -9.47 -3.02 -9.97
C LEU A 28 -8.59 -2.86 -11.21
N HIS A 29 -8.15 -3.97 -11.82
CA HIS A 29 -7.26 -3.97 -12.99
C HIS A 29 -5.98 -3.13 -12.82
N LEU A 30 -5.44 -3.07 -11.59
CA LEU A 30 -4.33 -2.18 -11.22
C LEU A 30 -3.06 -2.38 -12.08
N ILE A 31 -2.79 -3.62 -12.50
CA ILE A 31 -1.65 -3.95 -13.38
C ILE A 31 -1.78 -3.21 -14.73
N ASN A 32 -3.00 -3.08 -15.27
CA ASN A 32 -3.23 -2.40 -16.55
C ASN A 32 -2.99 -0.88 -16.43
N GLU A 33 -3.17 -0.33 -15.23
CA GLU A 33 -2.88 1.06 -14.88
C GLU A 33 -1.40 1.27 -14.49
N GLY A 34 -0.58 0.23 -14.59
CA GLY A 34 0.85 0.27 -14.27
C GLY A 34 1.18 0.27 -12.77
N VAL A 35 0.23 -0.11 -11.92
CA VAL A 35 0.43 -0.26 -10.46
C VAL A 35 0.95 -1.66 -10.17
N GLY A 36 2.13 -1.73 -9.53
CA GLY A 36 2.76 -3.00 -9.18
C GLY A 36 2.08 -3.69 -7.99
N LEU A 37 2.32 -5.00 -7.84
CA LEU A 37 1.75 -5.75 -6.71
C LEU A 37 2.18 -5.19 -5.35
N ILE A 38 3.44 -4.73 -5.21
CA ILE A 38 3.92 -4.12 -3.97
C ILE A 38 3.15 -2.84 -3.65
N ASP A 39 2.88 -2.00 -4.65
CA ASP A 39 2.08 -0.79 -4.46
C ASP A 39 0.63 -1.14 -4.08
N ALA A 40 0.06 -2.17 -4.71
CA ALA A 40 -1.26 -2.69 -4.34
C ALA A 40 -1.30 -3.20 -2.89
N VAL A 41 -0.23 -3.87 -2.42
CA VAL A 41 -0.08 -4.31 -1.02
C VAL A 41 -0.06 -3.11 -0.08
N ILE A 42 0.72 -2.08 -0.40
CA ILE A 42 0.81 -0.86 0.41
C ILE A 42 -0.55 -0.15 0.48
N ILE A 43 -1.21 0.04 -0.67
CA ILE A 43 -2.53 0.68 -0.76
C ILE A 43 -3.58 -0.12 0.04
N HIS A 44 -3.60 -1.44 -0.12
CA HIS A 44 -4.51 -2.32 0.61
C HIS A 44 -4.29 -2.23 2.12
N ALA A 45 -3.03 -2.32 2.57
CA ALA A 45 -2.65 -2.21 3.98
C ALA A 45 -3.09 -0.89 4.61
N VAL A 46 -2.87 0.21 3.90
CA VAL A 46 -3.25 1.56 4.32
C VAL A 46 -4.76 1.69 4.44
N ARG A 47 -5.52 1.23 3.44
CA ARG A 47 -6.99 1.30 3.45
C ARG A 47 -7.59 0.43 4.55
N LYS A 48 -7.13 -0.82 4.66
CA LYS A 48 -7.60 -1.80 5.66
C LYS A 48 -7.40 -1.30 7.08
N ASN A 49 -6.26 -0.68 7.35
CA ASN A 49 -5.87 -0.19 8.68
C ASN A 49 -6.20 1.30 8.92
N GLN A 50 -6.90 1.97 7.99
CA GLN A 50 -7.28 3.38 8.10
C GLN A 50 -6.08 4.32 8.34
N LEU A 51 -4.96 4.03 7.67
CA LEU A 51 -3.71 4.78 7.80
C LEU A 51 -3.62 5.90 6.75
N GLN A 52 -2.62 6.76 6.91
CA GLN A 52 -2.21 7.70 5.88
C GLN A 52 -0.99 7.14 5.13
N LEU A 53 -0.99 7.23 3.80
CA LEU A 53 0.16 6.86 2.98
C LEU A 53 1.04 8.09 2.74
N TRP A 54 2.31 7.98 3.10
CA TRP A 54 3.33 8.96 2.76
C TRP A 54 4.18 8.38 1.64
N THR A 55 4.19 9.04 0.49
CA THR A 55 4.92 8.57 -0.68
C THR A 55 5.54 9.75 -1.42
N LEU A 56 6.69 9.50 -2.04
CA LEU A 56 7.33 10.45 -2.96
C LEU A 56 6.78 10.30 -4.38
N ASP A 57 6.01 9.24 -4.64
CA ASP A 57 5.40 9.02 -5.94
C ASP A 57 4.12 9.86 -6.09
N LYS A 58 4.27 10.97 -6.82
CA LYS A 58 3.19 11.92 -7.12
C LYS A 58 2.09 11.34 -8.01
N LYS A 59 2.24 10.12 -8.55
CA LYS A 59 1.19 9.46 -9.35
C LYS A 59 0.00 9.02 -8.50
N SER A 60 0.20 8.85 -7.19
CA SER A 60 -0.80 8.30 -6.26
C SER A 60 -1.81 9.32 -5.69
N GLU A 61 -1.78 10.58 -6.16
CA GLU A 61 -2.75 11.62 -5.80
C GLU A 61 -4.04 11.62 -6.66
N ARG A 62 -4.20 10.65 -7.57
CA ARG A 62 -5.40 10.48 -8.40
C ARG A 62 -6.26 9.31 -7.92
#